data_AF-A0A3D0P9A3-F1
#
_entry.id   AF-A0A3D0P9A3-F1
#
_cell.length_a   1.000
_cell.length_b   1.000
_cell.length_c   1.000
_cell.angle_alpha   90.00
_cell.angle_beta   90.00
_cell.angle_gamma   90.00
#
_symmetry.space_group_name_H-M   'P 1'
#
loop_
_entity.id
_entity.type
_entity.pdbx_description
1 polymer ?
#
loop_
_entity_poly.entity_id
_entity_poly.type
_entity_poly.pdbx_seq_one_letter_code
_entity_poly.pdbx_strand_id
1 'polypeptide(L)'
;YWDLKAQLKHEGISFEAKLSHLAGERIATGGDFDESTGAIKAGTKVKLLSEADAQGLLKAIDGKTWSVAEVEEKPTTRRPAPPFTTSTLQQEANRKLRLSAREAMRTAQGLYERGYITYMRTDSVHLSEQAITAARSCVSDKYGADHLSPQPRQYTTKSRNAQEAHEAIRPAGSSFRTPAES
;
A
#
# COMPACT_ATOMS: atom_id res chain seq x y z
N TYR A 1 8.40 19.39 -16.50
CA TYR A 1 8.99 20.22 -15.44
C TYR A 1 10.40 19.74 -15.18
N TRP A 2 11.25 20.59 -14.64
CA TRP A 2 12.60 20.21 -14.22
C TRP A 2 12.70 20.19 -12.70
N ASP A 3 13.55 19.31 -12.18
CA ASP A 3 13.99 19.28 -10.79
C ASP A 3 15.52 19.11 -10.75
N LEU A 4 16.10 19.19 -9.54
CA LEU A 4 17.50 18.87 -9.31
C LEU A 4 17.58 17.74 -8.29
N LYS A 5 18.51 16.82 -8.53
CA LYS A 5 18.88 15.75 -7.61
C LYS A 5 20.34 15.89 -7.24
N ALA A 6 20.65 15.71 -5.95
CA ALA A 6 22.00 15.67 -5.44
C ALA A 6 22.28 14.30 -4.83
N GLN A 7 23.42 13.71 -5.15
CA GLN A 7 23.96 12.57 -4.42
C GLN A 7 24.82 13.12 -3.29
N LEU A 8 24.35 12.95 -2.05
CA LEU A 8 25.00 13.46 -0.85
C LEU A 8 25.60 12.30 -0.06
N LYS A 9 26.61 12.60 0.76
CA LYS A 9 27.24 11.64 1.66
C LYS A 9 27.44 12.26 3.02
N HIS A 10 27.01 11.56 4.06
CA HIS A 10 27.24 11.94 5.46
C HIS A 10 27.67 10.70 6.24
N GLU A 11 28.78 10.79 6.99
CA GLU A 11 29.32 9.68 7.81
C GLU A 11 29.45 8.34 7.07
N GLY A 12 29.82 8.38 5.79
CA GLY A 12 29.95 7.15 4.98
C GLY A 12 28.67 6.70 4.28
N ILE A 13 27.51 7.23 4.68
CA ILE A 13 26.19 6.88 4.14
C ILE A 13 25.87 7.82 2.97
N SER A 14 25.64 7.24 1.79
CA SER A 14 25.21 7.99 0.61
C SER A 14 23.69 7.99 0.49
N PHE A 15 23.11 9.13 0.10
CA PHE A 15 21.67 9.26 -0.14
C PHE A 15 21.36 10.29 -1.23
N GLU A 16 20.22 10.12 -1.91
CA GLU A 16 19.71 11.08 -2.88
C GLU A 16 18.86 12.13 -2.17
N ALA A 17 19.13 13.41 -2.42
CA ALA A 17 18.28 14.53 -2.06
C ALA A 17 17.68 15.16 -3.32
N LYS A 18 16.43 15.60 -3.25
CA LYS A 18 15.75 16.33 -4.33
C LYS A 18 15.50 17.77 -3.91
N LEU A 19 15.65 18.69 -4.85
CA LEU A 19 15.26 20.09 -4.64
C LEU A 19 13.76 20.17 -4.39
N SER A 20 13.36 20.62 -3.20
CA SER A 20 11.95 20.77 -2.82
C SER A 20 11.48 22.21 -2.87
N HIS A 21 12.34 23.17 -2.53
CA HIS A 21 12.02 24.60 -2.48
C HIS A 21 13.16 25.45 -3.03
N LEU A 22 12.82 26.57 -3.66
CA LEU A 22 13.74 27.61 -4.09
C LEU A 22 13.24 28.96 -3.59
N ALA A 23 14.06 29.66 -2.81
CA ALA A 23 13.70 30.96 -2.21
C ALA A 23 12.35 30.95 -1.45
N GLY A 24 12.03 29.83 -0.78
CA GLY A 24 10.78 29.66 -0.03
C GLY A 24 9.58 29.21 -0.87
N GLU A 25 9.69 29.16 -2.20
CA GLU A 25 8.65 28.63 -3.07
C GLU A 25 8.88 27.15 -3.36
N ARG A 26 7.83 26.33 -3.24
CA ARG A 26 7.91 24.89 -3.54
C ARG A 26 8.10 24.67 -5.05
N ILE A 27 8.98 23.76 -5.43
CA ILE A 27 9.15 23.37 -6.84
C ILE A 27 7.94 22.55 -7.33
N ALA A 28 7.51 22.82 -8.56
CA ALA A 28 6.41 22.10 -9.20
C ALA A 28 6.77 20.63 -9.43
N THR A 29 5.83 19.74 -9.14
CA THR A 29 5.93 18.29 -9.34
C THR A 29 4.82 17.81 -10.26
N GLY A 30 4.86 16.54 -10.68
CA GLY A 30 3.83 15.98 -11.56
C GLY A 30 2.39 16.16 -11.07
N GLY A 31 2.15 16.17 -9.75
CA GLY A 31 0.82 16.36 -9.18
C GLY A 31 0.24 17.78 -9.30
N ASP A 32 1.08 18.77 -9.64
CA ASP A 32 0.69 20.18 -9.74
C ASP A 32 0.11 20.56 -11.11
N PHE A 33 0.21 19.66 -12.08
CA PHE A 33 -0.29 19.84 -13.43
C PHE A 33 -1.73 19.36 -13.56
N ASP A 34 -2.54 20.12 -14.28
CA ASP A 34 -3.87 19.73 -14.70
C ASP A 34 -3.79 18.61 -15.75
N GLU A 35 -4.57 17.55 -15.56
CA GLU A 35 -4.50 16.33 -16.36
C GLU A 35 -4.94 16.55 -17.81
N SER A 36 -5.80 17.55 -18.06
CA SER A 36 -6.38 17.82 -19.38
C SER A 36 -5.57 18.81 -20.19
N THR A 37 -4.99 19.82 -19.53
CA THR A 37 -4.30 20.93 -20.19
C THR A 37 -2.78 20.84 -20.09
N GLY A 38 -2.24 20.08 -19.14
CA GLY A 38 -0.81 20.07 -18.84
C GLY A 38 -0.28 21.40 -18.28
N ALA A 39 -1.16 22.35 -17.94
CA ALA A 39 -0.80 23.60 -17.28
C ALA A 39 -0.76 23.43 -15.76
N ILE A 40 -0.13 24.36 -15.05
CA ILE A 40 -0.21 24.38 -13.57
C ILE A 40 -1.66 24.65 -13.15
N LYS A 41 -2.18 23.82 -12.22
CA LYS A 41 -3.53 23.96 -11.68
C LYS A 41 -3.72 25.37 -11.08
N ALA A 42 -4.82 26.03 -11.43
CA ALA A 42 -5.14 27.36 -10.94
C ALA A 42 -5.12 27.42 -9.39
N GLY A 43 -4.49 28.45 -8.83
CA GLY A 43 -4.34 28.63 -7.38
C GLY A 43 -3.18 27.86 -6.74
N THR A 44 -2.46 27.02 -7.50
CA THR A 44 -1.28 26.29 -6.98
C THR A 44 -0.07 27.22 -6.92
N LYS A 45 0.45 27.45 -5.71
CA LYS A 45 1.67 28.25 -5.48
C LYS A 45 2.91 27.37 -5.60
N VAL A 46 3.45 27.28 -6.81
CA VAL A 46 4.68 26.53 -7.10
C VAL A 46 5.56 27.26 -8.10
N LYS A 47 6.87 27.05 -7.96
CA LYS A 47 7.87 27.46 -8.94
C LYS A 47 8.04 26.37 -9.99
N LEU A 48 7.63 26.66 -11.23
CA LEU A 48 7.93 25.81 -12.38
C LEU A 48 9.34 26.13 -12.88
N LEU A 49 10.25 25.15 -12.82
CA LEU A 49 11.59 25.29 -13.38
C LEU A 49 11.61 24.90 -14.86
N SER A 50 12.20 25.78 -15.67
CA SER A 50 12.64 25.46 -17.03
C SER A 50 14.00 24.76 -17.01
N GLU A 51 14.42 24.25 -18.16
CA GLU A 51 15.76 23.69 -18.33
C GLU A 51 16.85 24.72 -18.02
N ALA A 52 16.68 25.95 -18.49
CA ALA A 52 17.62 27.04 -18.28
C ALA A 52 17.74 27.38 -16.77
N ASP A 53 16.61 27.41 -16.05
CA ASP A 53 16.62 27.61 -14.59
C ASP A 53 17.40 26.48 -13.90
N ALA A 54 17.12 25.22 -14.28
CA ALA A 54 17.76 24.06 -13.67
C ALA A 54 19.28 24.03 -13.90
N GLN A 55 19.72 24.32 -15.13
CA GLN A 55 21.14 24.42 -15.47
C GLN A 55 21.82 25.60 -14.76
N GLY A 56 21.13 26.73 -14.64
CA GLY A 56 21.62 27.89 -13.88
C GLY A 56 21.82 27.57 -12.41
N LEU A 57 20.85 26.89 -11.79
CA LEU A 57 20.95 26.43 -10.40
C LEU A 57 22.10 25.44 -10.21
N LEU A 58 22.26 24.48 -11.13
CA LEU A 58 23.32 23.48 -11.05
C LEU A 58 24.71 24.12 -11.04
N LYS A 59 24.93 25.14 -11.88
CA LYS A 59 26.17 25.94 -11.88
C LYS A 59 26.36 26.74 -10.59
N ALA A 60 25.27 27.28 -10.02
CA ALA A 60 25.34 28.11 -8.82
C ALA A 60 25.66 27.32 -7.54
N ILE A 61 25.26 26.04 -7.49
CA ILE A 61 25.46 25.16 -6.33
C ILE A 61 26.70 24.28 -6.45
N ASP A 62 27.37 24.26 -7.61
CA ASP A 62 28.57 23.46 -7.82
C ASP A 62 29.70 23.86 -6.86
N GLY A 63 30.37 22.86 -6.29
CA GLY A 63 31.41 23.03 -5.27
C GLY A 63 30.96 23.65 -3.94
N LYS A 64 29.66 23.88 -3.71
CA LYS A 64 29.16 24.40 -2.42
C LYS A 64 29.08 23.29 -1.37
N THR A 65 29.30 23.68 -0.11
CA THR A 65 29.07 22.80 1.04
C THR A 65 27.61 22.87 1.47
N TRP A 66 27.03 21.72 1.77
CA TRP A 66 25.64 21.58 2.18
C TRP A 66 25.58 21.38 3.70
N SER A 67 24.52 21.87 4.34
CA SER A 67 24.26 21.64 5.76
C SER A 67 22.84 21.11 5.94
N VAL A 68 22.64 20.29 6.96
CA VAL A 68 21.31 19.80 7.33
C VAL A 68 20.60 20.91 8.08
N ALA A 69 19.51 21.42 7.51
CA ALA A 69 18.71 22.48 8.13
C ALA A 69 17.76 21.95 9.21
N GLU A 70 17.20 20.76 9.00
CA GLU A 70 16.19 20.15 9.88
C GLU A 70 16.22 18.63 9.74
N VAL A 71 15.99 17.92 10.85
CA VAL A 71 15.77 16.47 10.88
C VAL A 71 14.49 16.22 11.67
N GLU A 72 13.54 15.53 11.05
CA GLU A 72 12.28 15.16 11.68
C GLU A 72 12.07 13.65 11.61
N GLU A 73 11.79 13.03 12.75
CA GLU A 73 11.43 11.61 12.84
C GLU A 73 9.98 11.49 13.33
N LYS A 74 9.13 10.88 12.51
CA LYS A 74 7.71 10.65 12.82
C LYS A 74 7.42 9.16 12.88
N PRO A 75 6.97 8.60 14.03
CA PRO A 75 6.54 7.22 14.09
C PRO A 75 5.29 7.03 13.21
N THR A 76 5.28 5.97 12.42
CA THR A 76 4.12 5.62 11.58
C THR A 76 3.66 4.19 11.87
N THR A 77 2.35 3.99 11.92
CA THR A 77 1.75 2.68 12.18
C THR A 77 0.92 2.24 10.99
N ARG A 78 1.32 1.13 10.35
CA ARG A 78 0.54 0.51 9.28
C ARG A 78 -0.38 -0.55 9.86
N ARG A 79 -1.69 -0.38 9.65
CA ARG A 79 -2.69 -1.40 10.03
C ARG A 79 -2.75 -2.53 8.99
N PRO A 80 -3.00 -3.78 9.41
CA PRO A 80 -3.19 -4.88 8.48
C PRO A 80 -4.45 -4.67 7.63
N ALA A 81 -4.38 -5.12 6.38
CA ALA A 81 -5.50 -5.10 5.45
C ALA A 81 -6.66 -5.97 5.97
N PRO A 82 -7.92 -5.64 5.61
CA PRO A 82 -9.05 -6.50 5.91
C PRO A 82 -8.94 -7.87 5.20
N PRO A 83 -9.72 -8.86 5.65
CA PRO A 83 -9.93 -10.12 4.93
C PRO A 83 -10.40 -9.90 3.48
N PHE A 84 -10.22 -10.91 2.64
CA PHE A 84 -10.55 -10.81 1.23
C PHE A 84 -12.06 -10.74 0.97
N THR A 85 -12.45 -9.78 0.14
CA THR A 85 -13.68 -9.78 -0.66
C THR A 85 -13.37 -10.31 -2.05
N THR A 86 -14.40 -10.49 -2.88
CA THR A 86 -14.23 -10.84 -4.30
C THR A 86 -13.32 -9.87 -5.03
N SER A 87 -13.54 -8.56 -4.85
CA SER A 87 -12.81 -7.52 -5.57
C SER A 87 -11.34 -7.43 -5.11
N THR A 88 -11.11 -7.48 -3.80
CA THR A 88 -9.75 -7.40 -3.24
C THR A 88 -8.94 -8.66 -3.53
N LEU A 89 -9.57 -9.84 -3.56
CA LEU A 89 -8.93 -11.07 -4.01
C LEU A 89 -8.49 -10.95 -5.48
N GLN A 90 -9.38 -10.50 -6.37
CA GLN A 90 -9.07 -10.34 -7.79
C GLN A 90 -7.94 -9.32 -8.02
N GLN A 91 -7.97 -8.18 -7.32
CA GLN A 91 -6.93 -7.16 -7.39
C GLN A 91 -5.57 -7.71 -6.93
N GLU A 92 -5.53 -8.40 -5.79
CA GLU A 92 -4.27 -8.96 -5.27
C GLU A 92 -3.78 -10.14 -6.12
N ALA A 93 -4.67 -10.98 -6.65
CA ALA A 93 -4.32 -12.06 -7.58
C ALA A 93 -3.73 -11.51 -8.88
N ASN A 94 -4.28 -10.41 -9.42
CA ASN A 94 -3.70 -9.76 -10.58
C ASN A 94 -2.33 -9.14 -10.25
N ARG A 95 -2.23 -8.37 -9.18
CA ARG A 95 -1.01 -7.65 -8.79
C ARG A 95 0.14 -8.58 -8.43
N LYS A 96 -0.14 -9.69 -7.72
CA LYS A 96 0.89 -10.60 -7.20
C LYS A 96 1.12 -11.83 -8.06
N LEU A 97 0.06 -12.37 -8.64
CA LEU A 97 0.10 -13.65 -9.38
C LEU A 97 -0.13 -13.48 -10.89
N ARG A 98 -0.36 -12.24 -11.37
CA ARG A 98 -0.63 -11.92 -12.78
C ARG A 98 -1.85 -12.63 -13.37
N LEU A 99 -2.77 -13.09 -12.52
CA LEU A 99 -4.02 -13.71 -12.98
C LEU A 99 -5.01 -12.64 -13.46
N SER A 100 -5.70 -12.92 -14.56
CA SER A 100 -6.91 -12.17 -14.90
C SER A 100 -8.02 -12.43 -13.87
N ALA A 101 -9.01 -11.53 -13.79
CA ALA A 101 -10.16 -11.73 -12.90
C ALA A 101 -10.86 -13.07 -13.16
N ARG A 102 -10.99 -13.48 -14.43
CA ARG A 102 -11.59 -14.77 -14.81
C ARG A 102 -10.79 -15.97 -14.28
N GLU A 103 -9.48 -15.94 -14.40
CA GLU A 103 -8.61 -17.03 -13.92
C GLU A 103 -8.58 -17.12 -12.40
N ALA A 104 -8.53 -15.97 -11.72
CA ALA A 104 -8.62 -15.90 -10.27
C ALA A 104 -9.94 -16.53 -9.77
N MET A 105 -11.07 -16.17 -10.39
CA MET A 105 -12.37 -16.73 -10.02
C MET A 105 -12.52 -18.21 -10.36
N ARG A 106 -11.97 -18.68 -11.49
CA ARG A 106 -11.95 -20.11 -11.83
C ARG A 106 -11.17 -20.92 -10.80
N THR A 107 -10.02 -20.39 -10.34
CA THR A 107 -9.20 -21.02 -9.31
C THR A 107 -9.92 -21.06 -7.97
N ALA A 108 -10.51 -19.94 -7.56
CA ALA A 108 -11.27 -19.84 -6.32
C ALA A 108 -12.51 -20.76 -6.30
N GLN A 109 -13.23 -20.86 -7.43
CA GLN A 109 -14.33 -21.82 -7.59
C GLN A 109 -13.84 -23.26 -7.30
N GLY A 110 -12.75 -23.69 -7.93
CA GLY A 110 -12.20 -25.03 -7.70
C GLY A 110 -11.73 -25.25 -6.26
N LEU A 111 -11.21 -24.23 -5.59
CA LEU A 111 -10.85 -24.31 -4.16
C LEU A 111 -12.09 -24.43 -3.28
N TYR A 112 -13.15 -23.67 -3.57
CA TYR A 112 -14.42 -23.72 -2.83
C TYR A 112 -15.09 -25.08 -2.97
N GLU A 113 -15.19 -25.62 -4.20
CA GLU A 113 -15.81 -26.92 -4.47
C GLU A 113 -15.08 -28.08 -3.77
N ARG A 114 -13.76 -27.96 -3.58
CA ARG A 114 -12.96 -28.93 -2.82
C ARG A 114 -12.92 -28.65 -1.31
N GLY A 115 -13.64 -27.63 -0.84
CA GLY A 115 -13.73 -27.31 0.59
C GLY A 115 -12.48 -26.66 1.20
N TYR A 116 -11.64 -25.99 0.40
CA TYR A 116 -10.44 -25.31 0.90
C TYR A 116 -10.69 -23.87 1.36
N ILE A 117 -11.68 -23.19 0.78
CA ILE A 117 -12.02 -21.80 1.10
C ILE A 117 -13.53 -21.63 1.29
N THR A 118 -13.93 -20.54 1.94
CA THR A 118 -15.33 -20.08 1.97
C THR A 118 -15.79 -19.57 0.60
N TYR A 119 -17.09 -19.29 0.47
CA TYR A 119 -17.69 -18.85 -0.79
C TYR A 119 -17.02 -17.57 -1.31
N MET A 120 -16.47 -17.64 -2.52
CA MET A 120 -15.61 -16.61 -3.11
C MET A 120 -16.34 -15.44 -3.76
N ARG A 121 -17.68 -15.46 -3.82
CA ARG A 121 -18.50 -14.33 -4.31
C ARG A 121 -19.15 -13.63 -3.13
N THR A 122 -18.35 -12.83 -2.45
CA THR A 122 -18.70 -12.08 -1.24
C THR A 122 -18.15 -10.65 -1.34
N ASP A 123 -18.89 -9.69 -0.82
CA ASP A 123 -18.45 -8.32 -0.55
C ASP A 123 -18.11 -8.11 0.93
N SER A 124 -18.36 -9.11 1.77
CA SER A 124 -18.13 -9.09 3.20
C SER A 124 -16.65 -9.23 3.57
N VAL A 125 -16.21 -8.44 4.55
CA VAL A 125 -14.92 -8.57 5.24
C VAL A 125 -15.06 -9.21 6.62
N HIS A 126 -16.28 -9.61 6.99
CA HIS A 126 -16.57 -10.18 8.29
C HIS A 126 -15.99 -11.59 8.42
N LEU A 127 -15.47 -11.91 9.60
CA LEU A 127 -15.02 -13.26 9.97
C LEU A 127 -15.83 -13.74 11.18
N SER A 128 -16.23 -15.00 11.14
CA SER A 128 -16.82 -15.69 12.29
C SER A 128 -15.81 -15.77 13.44
N GLU A 129 -16.30 -15.92 14.67
CA GLU A 129 -15.46 -16.10 15.85
C GLU A 129 -14.53 -17.32 15.72
N GLN A 130 -15.04 -18.40 15.11
CA GLN A 130 -14.25 -19.59 14.81
C GLN A 130 -13.08 -19.28 13.87
N ALA A 131 -13.33 -18.52 12.79
CA ALA A 131 -12.28 -18.14 11.85
C ALA A 131 -11.25 -17.20 12.47
N ILE A 132 -11.68 -16.26 13.32
CA ILE A 132 -10.79 -15.36 14.06
C ILE A 132 -9.88 -16.19 14.98
N THR A 133 -10.44 -17.17 15.68
CA THR A 133 -9.68 -18.05 16.58
C THR A 133 -8.67 -18.88 15.79
N ALA A 134 -9.11 -19.52 14.70
CA ALA A 134 -8.25 -20.30 13.82
C ALA A 134 -7.10 -19.47 13.23
N ALA A 135 -7.38 -18.24 12.79
CA ALA A 135 -6.37 -17.31 12.28
C ALA A 135 -5.33 -16.95 13.35
N ARG A 136 -5.79 -16.65 14.58
CA ARG A 136 -4.90 -16.31 15.70
C ARG A 136 -4.03 -17.49 16.12
N SER A 137 -4.59 -18.70 16.21
CA SER A 137 -3.81 -19.91 16.49
C SER A 137 -2.75 -20.11 15.40
N CYS A 138 -3.13 -20.05 14.13
CA CYS A 138 -2.19 -20.19 13.01
C CYS A 138 -1.05 -19.15 13.07
N VAL A 139 -1.35 -17.90 13.40
CA VAL A 139 -0.31 -16.86 13.56
C VAL A 139 0.60 -17.15 14.74
N SER A 140 0.04 -17.55 15.89
CA SER A 140 0.82 -17.91 17.07
C SER A 140 1.76 -19.07 16.81
N ASP A 141 1.28 -20.12 16.14
CA ASP A 141 2.05 -21.33 15.88
C ASP A 141 3.18 -21.09 14.87
N LYS A 142 2.96 -20.21 13.87
CA LYS A 142 3.94 -19.97 12.80
C LYS A 142 4.92 -18.83 13.08
N TYR A 143 4.48 -17.80 13.80
CA TYR A 143 5.23 -16.56 13.98
C TYR A 143 5.46 -16.20 15.45
N GLY A 144 4.80 -16.86 16.39
CA GLY A 144 4.88 -16.55 17.82
C GLY A 144 3.83 -15.54 18.30
N ALA A 145 3.60 -15.54 19.61
CA ALA A 145 2.57 -14.71 20.25
C ALA A 145 2.80 -13.19 20.09
N ASP A 146 4.04 -12.74 19.96
CA ASP A 146 4.38 -11.32 19.80
C ASP A 146 3.86 -10.71 18.48
N HIS A 147 3.53 -11.57 17.50
CA HIS A 147 2.95 -11.16 16.23
C HIS A 147 1.41 -11.06 16.27
N LEU A 148 0.78 -11.41 17.39
CA LEU A 148 -0.67 -11.25 17.56
C LEU A 148 -1.03 -9.81 17.91
N SER A 149 -2.17 -9.36 17.38
CA SER A 149 -2.82 -8.19 17.95
C SER A 149 -3.28 -8.50 19.39
N PRO A 150 -3.14 -7.54 20.33
CA PRO A 150 -3.55 -7.74 21.72
C PRO A 150 -5.01 -8.21 21.85
N GLN A 151 -5.88 -7.67 21.00
CA GLN A 151 -7.28 -8.08 20.91
C GLN A 151 -7.62 -8.61 19.51
N PRO A 152 -8.63 -9.49 19.39
CA PRO A 152 -9.17 -9.90 18.09
C PRO A 152 -9.58 -8.69 17.24
N ARG A 153 -9.22 -8.72 15.95
CA ARG A 153 -9.62 -7.67 15.01
C ARG A 153 -10.89 -8.11 14.29
N GLN A 154 -11.94 -7.31 14.39
CA GLN A 154 -13.13 -7.45 13.56
C GLN A 154 -13.14 -6.35 12.50
N TYR A 155 -13.51 -6.73 11.29
CA TYR A 155 -13.67 -5.83 10.16
C TYR A 155 -15.14 -5.88 9.74
N THR A 156 -15.74 -4.71 9.52
CA THR A 156 -17.14 -4.58 9.12
C THR A 156 -17.23 -3.85 7.79
N THR A 157 -18.08 -4.33 6.90
CA THR A 157 -18.47 -3.60 5.68
C THR A 157 -19.30 -2.36 6.04
N LYS A 158 -19.26 -1.34 5.18
CA LYS A 158 -20.08 -0.12 5.34
C LYS A 158 -21.47 -0.24 4.71
N SER A 159 -21.64 -1.12 3.72
CA SER A 159 -22.96 -1.45 3.15
C SER A 159 -23.74 -2.32 4.12
N ARG A 160 -25.07 -2.24 4.00
CA ARG A 160 -26.06 -2.85 4.90
C ARG A 160 -27.16 -3.50 4.06
N ASN A 161 -26.80 -4.29 3.05
CA ASN A 161 -27.76 -5.05 2.28
C ASN A 161 -27.86 -6.45 2.88
N ALA A 162 -29.07 -6.89 3.24
CA ALA A 162 -29.35 -8.14 3.94
C ALA A 162 -28.96 -9.45 3.20
N GLN A 163 -28.27 -9.35 2.05
CA GLN A 163 -27.57 -10.46 1.39
C GLN A 163 -26.21 -10.77 2.05
N GLU A 164 -25.81 -9.99 3.06
CA GLU A 164 -24.60 -10.10 3.90
C GLU A 164 -24.54 -11.34 4.82
N ALA A 165 -25.19 -12.46 4.44
CA ALA A 165 -25.07 -13.73 5.15
C ALA A 165 -23.74 -14.45 4.87
N HIS A 166 -22.87 -13.88 4.04
CA HIS A 166 -21.61 -14.48 3.65
C HIS A 166 -20.43 -13.92 4.45
N GLU A 167 -19.54 -14.82 4.84
CA GLU A 167 -18.25 -14.48 5.43
C GLU A 167 -17.29 -13.97 4.36
N ALA A 168 -16.19 -13.34 4.78
CA ALA A 168 -15.06 -13.06 3.91
C ALA A 168 -14.49 -14.33 3.27
N ILE A 169 -13.73 -14.15 2.19
CA ILE A 169 -12.97 -15.23 1.56
C ILE A 169 -11.78 -15.58 2.47
N ARG A 170 -11.80 -16.79 3.03
CA ARG A 170 -10.79 -17.31 3.96
C ARG A 170 -10.62 -18.82 3.78
N PRO A 171 -9.57 -19.44 4.35
CA PRO A 171 -9.51 -20.90 4.44
C PRO A 171 -10.74 -21.46 5.16
N ALA A 172 -11.27 -22.58 4.66
CA ALA A 172 -12.40 -23.27 5.28
C ALA A 172 -11.96 -24.13 6.48
N GLY A 173 -12.95 -24.59 7.26
CA GLY A 173 -12.71 -25.42 8.44
C GLY A 173 -12.48 -24.62 9.73
N SER A 174 -12.41 -25.36 10.84
CA SER A 174 -12.15 -24.85 12.20
C SER A 174 -10.66 -24.68 12.52
N SER A 175 -9.79 -25.24 11.68
CA SER A 175 -8.33 -25.07 11.72
C SER A 175 -7.86 -24.75 10.30
N PHE A 176 -6.92 -23.81 10.19
CA PHE A 176 -6.37 -23.43 8.90
C PHE A 176 -5.13 -24.28 8.61
N ARG A 177 -5.24 -25.11 7.58
CA ARG A 177 -4.10 -25.89 7.08
C ARG A 177 -3.16 -24.96 6.32
N THR A 178 -1.87 -25.13 6.54
CA THR A 178 -0.88 -24.47 5.69
C THR A 178 -0.73 -25.25 4.38
N PRO A 179 -0.26 -24.60 3.30
CA PRO A 179 -0.01 -25.30 2.03
C PRO A 179 0.99 -26.46 2.14
N ALA A 180 1.85 -26.48 3.16
CA ALA A 180 2.78 -27.59 3.40
C ALA A 180 2.12 -28.82 4.04
N GLU A 181 0.90 -28.66 4.58
CA GLU A 181 0.11 -29.68 5.27
C GLU A 181 -1.11 -30.13 4.44
N SER A 182 -1.22 -29.65 3.20
CA SER A 182 -2.38 -29.83 2.30
C SER A 182 -2.09 -30.76 1.13
#